data_AF-A0A536XIK2-F1
#
_entry.id   AF-A0A536XIK2-F1
#
_cell.length_a   1.000
_cell.length_b   1.000
_cell.length_c   1.000
_cell.angle_alpha   90.00
_cell.angle_beta   90.00
_cell.angle_gamma   90.00
#
_symmetry.space_group_name_H-M   'P 1'
#
loop_
_entity.id
_entity.type
_entity.pdbx_description
1 polymer ?
#
loop_
_entity_poly.entity_id
_entity_poly.type
_entity_poly.pdbx_seq_one_letter_code
_entity_poly.pdbx_strand_id
1 'polypeptide(L)'
;MWAAPPAVRLLAVAIGILALWGAANWIVQAVRKPSEMFFPVGGALVKTPPETWRQYGPLFREHSTAVIAPELLAALAQIEGAGNPVARPRWTWRPSWNPFELYRPSSSAVGMFQITDAAFRDAKRYCIHDHTVVEDGPWYDPSSCWFNGLYTRVVPSHAIEMTSALLDRRVANMLARSAASLEQKQDLAAVIHLCGPARGQVYARRGFQPSGQRCGTHELAGYLAQVNALKRLFARLAAAD
;
A
#
# COMPACT_ATOMS: atom_id res chain seq x y z
N MET A 1 -25.12 -29.18 -32.67
CA MET A 1 -23.79 -29.40 -32.07
C MET A 1 -23.15 -30.76 -32.41
N TRP A 2 -23.84 -31.71 -33.06
CA TRP A 2 -23.35 -33.09 -33.24
C TRP A 2 -22.77 -33.42 -34.63
N ALA A 3 -22.37 -32.42 -35.43
CA ALA A 3 -21.77 -32.61 -36.76
C ALA A 3 -20.33 -32.06 -36.90
N ALA A 4 -19.74 -31.51 -35.83
CA ALA A 4 -18.38 -30.96 -35.90
C ALA A 4 -17.33 -32.10 -35.88
N PRO A 5 -16.17 -31.92 -36.56
CA PRO A 5 -15.04 -32.85 -36.48
C PRO A 5 -14.59 -33.07 -35.02
N PRO A 6 -14.08 -34.26 -34.65
CA PRO A 6 -13.71 -34.59 -33.28
C PRO A 6 -12.68 -33.62 -32.69
N ALA A 7 -11.74 -33.12 -33.50
CA ALA A 7 -10.77 -32.09 -33.10
C ALA A 7 -11.46 -30.77 -32.68
N VAL A 8 -12.51 -30.35 -33.40
CA VAL A 8 -13.28 -29.13 -33.08
C VAL A 8 -14.07 -29.31 -31.79
N ARG A 9 -14.60 -30.51 -31.53
CA ARG A 9 -15.29 -30.82 -30.27
C ARG A 9 -14.32 -30.82 -29.08
N LEU A 10 -13.15 -31.42 -29.24
CA LEU A 10 -12.10 -31.41 -28.21
C LEU A 10 -11.64 -29.98 -27.90
N LEU A 11 -11.43 -29.16 -28.95
CA LEU A 11 -11.07 -27.75 -28.78
C LEU A 11 -12.18 -26.97 -28.05
N ALA A 12 -13.44 -27.15 -28.44
CA ALA A 12 -14.58 -26.48 -27.81
C ALA A 12 -14.74 -26.89 -26.33
N VAL A 13 -14.55 -28.17 -26.01
CA VAL A 13 -14.55 -28.66 -24.63
C VAL A 13 -13.39 -28.07 -23.84
N ALA A 14 -12.18 -28.04 -24.40
CA ALA A 14 -11.01 -27.44 -23.76
C ALA A 14 -11.22 -25.94 -23.48
N ILE A 15 -11.76 -25.19 -24.45
CA ILE A 15 -12.13 -23.78 -24.28
C ILE A 15 -13.19 -23.61 -23.19
N GLY A 16 -14.22 -24.46 -23.18
CA GLY A 16 -15.27 -24.43 -22.15
C GLY A 16 -14.72 -24.68 -20.75
N ILE A 17 -13.82 -25.66 -20.60
CA ILE A 17 -13.13 -25.96 -19.33
C ILE A 17 -12.26 -24.77 -18.90
N LEU A 18 -11.49 -24.18 -19.81
CA LEU A 18 -10.67 -23.00 -19.52
C LEU A 18 -11.51 -21.79 -19.12
N ALA A 19 -12.65 -21.57 -19.77
CA ALA A 19 -13.58 -20.49 -19.44
C ALA A 19 -14.23 -20.68 -18.06
N LEU A 20 -14.73 -21.89 -17.77
CA LEU A 20 -15.28 -22.25 -16.46
C LEU A 20 -14.25 -22.10 -15.35
N TRP A 21 -13.03 -22.59 -15.60
CA TRP A 21 -11.92 -22.45 -14.67
C TRP A 21 -11.55 -20.98 -14.44
N GLY A 22 -11.50 -20.18 -15.52
CA GLY A 22 -11.26 -18.74 -15.43
C GLY A 22 -12.32 -18.02 -14.60
N ALA A 23 -13.60 -18.37 -14.78
CA ALA A 23 -14.71 -17.82 -14.00
C ALA A 23 -14.66 -18.22 -12.53
N ALA A 24 -14.40 -19.50 -12.23
CA ALA A 24 -14.24 -19.98 -10.86
C ALA A 24 -13.03 -19.34 -10.17
N ASN A 25 -11.90 -19.20 -10.88
CA ASN A 25 -10.73 -18.49 -10.39
C ASN A 25 -11.03 -17.03 -10.12
N TRP A 26 -11.77 -16.37 -11.00
CA TRP A 26 -12.21 -15.00 -10.80
C TRP A 26 -13.07 -14.86 -9.53
N ILE A 27 -14.03 -15.75 -9.29
CA ILE A 27 -14.86 -15.73 -8.08
C ILE A 27 -14.00 -15.91 -6.82
N VAL A 28 -13.11 -16.91 -6.81
CA VAL A 28 -12.22 -17.18 -5.67
C VAL A 28 -11.32 -15.98 -5.38
N GLN A 29 -10.77 -15.34 -6.41
CA GLN A 29 -9.94 -14.16 -6.25
C GLN A 29 -10.76 -12.93 -5.86
N ALA A 30 -11.97 -12.74 -6.38
CA ALA A 30 -12.86 -11.65 -5.99
C ALA A 30 -13.25 -11.72 -4.50
N VAL A 31 -13.55 -12.92 -3.98
CA VAL A 31 -13.85 -13.14 -2.56
C VAL A 31 -12.60 -12.93 -1.69
N ARG A 32 -11.45 -13.44 -2.12
CA ARG A 32 -10.18 -13.31 -1.36
C ARG A 32 -9.58 -11.90 -1.47
N LYS A 33 -9.93 -11.14 -2.50
CA LYS A 33 -9.36 -9.82 -2.84
C LYS A 33 -10.45 -8.93 -3.43
N PRO A 34 -11.33 -8.35 -2.60
CA PRO A 34 -12.47 -7.55 -3.06
C PRO A 34 -12.08 -6.35 -3.93
N SER A 35 -10.82 -5.90 -3.87
CA SER A 35 -10.28 -4.91 -4.79
C SER A 35 -10.37 -5.32 -6.27
N GLU A 36 -10.45 -6.62 -6.58
CA GLU A 36 -10.49 -7.14 -7.95
C GLU A 36 -11.77 -6.75 -8.72
N MET A 37 -12.87 -6.51 -8.01
CA MET A 37 -14.14 -6.07 -8.60
C MET A 37 -14.06 -4.67 -9.25
N PHE A 38 -13.08 -3.84 -8.88
CA PHE A 38 -12.90 -2.49 -9.45
C PHE A 38 -12.11 -2.48 -10.78
N PHE A 39 -11.92 -3.63 -11.42
CA PHE A 39 -11.19 -3.77 -12.70
C PHE A 39 -11.60 -2.76 -13.79
N PRO A 40 -12.89 -2.43 -14.01
CA PRO A 40 -13.26 -1.50 -15.08
C PRO A 40 -12.96 -0.02 -14.77
N VAL A 41 -12.72 0.34 -13.50
CA VAL A 41 -12.60 1.74 -13.05
C VAL A 41 -11.21 2.09 -12.48
N GLY A 42 -10.32 1.10 -12.31
CA GLY A 42 -9.01 1.31 -11.68
C GLY A 42 -8.15 2.39 -12.34
N GLY A 43 -8.08 2.45 -13.67
CA GLY A 43 -7.29 3.47 -14.38
C GLY A 43 -7.86 4.89 -14.25
N ALA A 44 -9.19 5.02 -14.17
CA ALA A 44 -9.88 6.31 -14.04
C ALA A 44 -9.68 6.98 -12.67
N LEU A 45 -9.16 6.24 -11.70
CA LEU A 45 -8.95 6.71 -10.34
C LEU A 45 -7.52 7.21 -10.07
N VAL A 46 -6.64 7.15 -11.09
CA VAL A 46 -5.31 7.75 -11.06
C VAL A 46 -5.43 9.27 -10.96
N LYS A 47 -4.59 9.88 -10.13
CA LYS A 47 -4.59 11.31 -9.85
C LYS A 47 -3.21 11.90 -10.10
N THR A 48 -3.22 13.12 -10.62
CA THR A 48 -2.06 14.00 -10.58
C THR A 48 -1.80 14.46 -9.14
N PRO A 49 -0.58 14.93 -8.80
CA PRO A 49 -0.30 15.40 -7.45
C PRO A 49 -1.28 16.50 -6.95
N PRO A 50 -1.65 17.53 -7.73
CA PRO A 50 -2.64 18.51 -7.28
C PRO A 50 -4.02 17.90 -6.99
N GLU A 51 -4.46 16.91 -7.78
CA GLU A 51 -5.74 16.22 -7.55
C GLU A 51 -5.69 15.35 -6.30
N THR A 52 -4.58 14.64 -6.09
CA THR A 52 -4.33 13.87 -4.85
C THR A 52 -4.41 14.78 -3.63
N TRP A 53 -3.77 15.95 -3.69
CA TRP A 53 -3.78 16.90 -2.57
C TRP A 53 -5.17 17.50 -2.34
N ARG A 54 -5.84 17.98 -3.40
CA ARG A 54 -7.18 18.54 -3.29
C ARG A 54 -8.19 17.56 -2.70
N GLN A 55 -8.07 16.28 -3.04
CA GLN A 55 -9.04 15.27 -2.59
C GLN A 55 -8.71 14.69 -1.20
N TYR A 56 -7.44 14.49 -0.87
CA TYR A 56 -7.04 13.78 0.33
C TYR A 56 -6.24 14.63 1.33
N GLY A 57 -5.90 15.87 1.00
CA GLY A 57 -5.17 16.81 1.85
C GLY A 57 -5.73 16.92 3.27
N PRO A 58 -7.04 17.11 3.47
CA PRO A 58 -7.64 17.09 4.80
C PRO A 58 -7.40 15.79 5.57
N LEU A 59 -7.52 14.63 4.91
CA LEU A 59 -7.26 13.33 5.52
C LEU A 59 -5.78 13.12 5.85
N PHE A 60 -4.86 13.61 5.00
CA PHE A 60 -3.43 13.57 5.29
C PHE A 60 -3.08 14.42 6.52
N ARG A 61 -3.74 15.57 6.69
CA ARG A 61 -3.58 16.41 7.88
C ARG A 61 -4.13 15.71 9.11
N GLU A 62 -5.39 15.27 9.06
CA GLU A 62 -6.09 14.57 10.15
C GLU A 62 -5.30 13.39 10.69
N HIS A 63 -4.80 12.53 9.79
CA HIS A 63 -4.09 11.30 10.12
C HIS A 63 -2.57 11.44 10.16
N SER A 64 -2.03 12.66 10.26
CA SER A 64 -0.59 12.87 10.42
C SER A 64 -0.13 12.66 11.86
N THR A 65 1.17 12.40 12.03
CA THR A 65 1.83 12.41 13.34
C THR A 65 2.98 13.42 13.35
N ALA A 66 3.61 13.60 14.51
CA ALA A 66 4.82 14.43 14.63
C ALA A 66 5.97 13.97 13.72
N VAL A 67 6.01 12.69 13.33
CA VAL A 67 7.01 12.14 12.42
C VAL A 67 6.45 11.99 11.00
N ILE A 68 5.26 11.43 10.88
CA ILE A 68 4.63 11.11 9.61
C ILE A 68 3.78 12.31 9.16
N ALA A 69 4.45 13.25 8.51
CA ALA A 69 3.84 14.48 8.04
C ALA A 69 2.84 14.26 6.88
N PRO A 70 1.86 15.17 6.68
CA PRO A 70 0.89 15.09 5.60
C PRO A 70 1.54 14.97 4.21
N GLU A 71 2.63 15.70 3.98
CA GLU A 71 3.35 15.72 2.71
C GLU A 71 4.08 14.40 2.45
N LEU A 72 4.54 13.71 3.50
CA LEU A 72 5.10 12.36 3.37
C LEU A 72 4.01 11.37 2.99
N LEU A 73 2.84 11.42 3.62
CA LEU A 73 1.70 10.57 3.27
C LEU A 73 1.26 10.81 1.82
N ALA A 74 1.16 12.07 1.40
CA ALA A 74 0.84 12.41 0.01
C ALA A 74 1.91 11.92 -0.97
N ALA A 75 3.19 12.07 -0.63
CA ALA A 75 4.30 11.58 -1.46
C ALA A 75 4.27 10.05 -1.62
N LEU A 76 4.04 9.31 -0.54
CA LEU A 76 3.91 7.84 -0.58
C LEU A 76 2.67 7.42 -1.38
N ALA A 77 1.51 8.04 -1.16
CA ALA A 77 0.30 7.76 -1.94
C ALA A 77 0.49 8.01 -3.44
N GLN A 78 1.29 9.04 -3.79
CA GLN A 78 1.55 9.41 -5.18
C GLN A 78 2.56 8.47 -5.85
N ILE A 79 3.66 8.12 -5.19
CA ILE A 79 4.71 7.28 -5.77
C ILE A 79 4.28 5.81 -5.89
N GLU A 80 3.48 5.31 -4.95
CA GLU A 80 3.11 3.89 -4.88
C GLU A 80 1.87 3.57 -5.72
N GLY A 81 0.89 4.47 -5.76
CA GLY A 81 -0.37 4.22 -6.44
C GLY A 81 -0.94 5.41 -7.19
N ALA A 82 -0.19 6.51 -7.35
CA ALA A 82 -0.66 7.72 -8.02
C ALA A 82 -2.02 8.22 -7.49
N GLY A 83 -2.21 8.19 -6.17
CA GLY A 83 -3.47 8.60 -5.51
C GLY A 83 -4.69 7.72 -5.83
N ASN A 84 -4.47 6.54 -6.41
CA ASN A 84 -5.54 5.59 -6.74
C ASN A 84 -5.83 4.65 -5.57
N PRO A 85 -6.99 4.76 -4.91
CA PRO A 85 -7.32 3.97 -3.72
C PRO A 85 -7.51 2.48 -4.00
N VAL A 86 -7.64 2.07 -5.26
CA VAL A 86 -7.76 0.66 -5.67
C VAL A 86 -6.59 0.22 -6.55
N ALA A 87 -5.46 0.95 -6.51
CA ALA A 87 -4.25 0.59 -7.25
C ALA A 87 -3.82 -0.85 -6.95
N ARG A 88 -3.37 -1.55 -7.99
CA ARG A 88 -2.93 -2.95 -7.88
C ARG A 88 -1.59 -3.15 -8.59
N PRO A 89 -0.76 -4.08 -8.08
CA PRO A 89 0.39 -4.55 -8.81
C PRO A 89 -0.02 -5.19 -10.13
N ARG A 90 0.93 -5.19 -11.06
CA ARG A 90 0.76 -5.88 -12.35
C ARG A 90 0.50 -7.36 -12.13
N TRP A 91 -0.39 -7.92 -12.94
CA TRP A 91 -0.63 -9.36 -12.97
C TRP A 91 0.52 -10.06 -13.67
N THR A 92 0.86 -11.25 -13.17
CA THR A 92 1.96 -12.05 -13.72
C THR A 92 1.63 -13.53 -13.65
N TRP A 93 2.21 -14.29 -14.57
CA TRP A 93 2.16 -15.74 -14.57
C TRP A 93 3.14 -16.30 -13.54
N ARG A 94 2.68 -17.21 -12.69
CA ARG A 94 3.52 -17.91 -11.71
C ARG A 94 3.29 -19.41 -11.78
N PRO A 95 4.33 -20.22 -12.03
CA PRO A 95 4.22 -21.67 -11.93
C PRO A 95 3.74 -22.06 -10.52
N SER A 96 2.59 -22.72 -10.44
CA SER A 96 2.04 -23.24 -9.18
C SER A 96 1.22 -24.49 -9.47
N TRP A 97 1.26 -25.45 -8.55
CA TRP A 97 0.39 -26.63 -8.57
C TRP A 97 -1.03 -26.31 -8.10
N ASN A 98 -1.21 -25.16 -7.45
CA ASN A 98 -2.53 -24.61 -7.17
C ASN A 98 -3.02 -23.85 -8.40
N PRO A 99 -4.09 -24.31 -9.08
CA PRO A 99 -4.53 -23.68 -10.31
C PRO A 99 -4.97 -22.21 -10.07
N PHE A 100 -5.45 -21.87 -8.88
CA PHE A 100 -5.83 -20.50 -8.55
C PHE A 100 -4.64 -19.53 -8.40
N GLU A 101 -3.39 -20.01 -8.49
CA GLU A 101 -2.20 -19.18 -8.36
C GLU A 101 -1.43 -18.99 -9.67
N LEU A 102 -1.86 -19.64 -10.77
CA LEU A 102 -1.17 -19.57 -12.06
C LEU A 102 -1.10 -18.15 -12.61
N TYR A 103 -2.16 -17.37 -12.43
CA TYR A 103 -2.25 -15.98 -12.88
C TYR A 103 -2.80 -15.13 -11.75
N ARG A 104 -1.95 -14.28 -11.17
CA ARG A 104 -2.30 -13.42 -10.03
C ARG A 104 -1.45 -12.15 -10.00
N PRO A 105 -1.85 -11.12 -9.22
CA PRO A 105 -1.00 -9.96 -8.97
C PRO A 105 0.39 -10.36 -8.44
N SER A 106 1.42 -9.61 -8.82
CA SER A 106 2.81 -9.86 -8.43
C SER A 106 3.05 -9.84 -6.91
N SER A 107 2.20 -9.14 -6.16
CA SER A 107 2.16 -9.12 -4.70
C SER A 107 0.72 -8.98 -4.19
N SER A 108 0.50 -9.05 -2.87
CA SER A 108 -0.81 -8.78 -2.25
C SER A 108 -1.03 -7.30 -1.90
N ALA A 109 -0.22 -6.40 -2.45
CA ALA A 109 -0.37 -4.97 -2.26
C ALA A 109 -1.69 -4.46 -2.87
N VAL A 110 -2.35 -3.56 -2.14
CA VAL A 110 -3.62 -2.95 -2.57
C VAL A 110 -3.64 -1.47 -2.20
N GLY A 111 -4.20 -0.65 -3.09
CA GLY A 111 -4.54 0.74 -2.86
C GLY A 111 -3.37 1.69 -3.00
N MET A 112 -3.61 2.97 -2.69
CA MET A 112 -2.67 4.05 -3.01
C MET A 112 -1.34 3.95 -2.26
N PHE A 113 -1.29 3.20 -1.16
CA PHE A 113 -0.09 2.90 -0.38
C PHE A 113 0.42 1.46 -0.59
N GLN A 114 -0.11 0.73 -1.57
CA GLN A 114 0.32 -0.63 -1.89
C GLN A 114 0.41 -1.56 -0.65
N ILE A 115 -0.60 -1.48 0.23
CA ILE A 115 -0.59 -2.18 1.53
C ILE A 115 -0.75 -3.69 1.31
N THR A 116 0.28 -4.45 1.67
CA THR A 116 0.27 -5.92 1.61
C THR A 116 -0.60 -6.54 2.70
N ASP A 117 -0.98 -7.81 2.56
CA ASP A 117 -1.77 -8.50 3.61
C ASP A 117 -1.05 -8.54 4.96
N ALA A 118 0.28 -8.68 4.97
CA ALA A 118 1.08 -8.66 6.19
C ALA A 118 1.07 -7.26 6.83
N ALA A 119 1.31 -6.21 6.04
CA ALA A 119 1.26 -4.83 6.52
C ALA A 119 -0.14 -4.46 7.02
N PHE A 120 -1.19 -4.93 6.35
CA PHE A 120 -2.56 -4.70 6.76
C PHE A 120 -2.87 -5.32 8.12
N ARG A 121 -2.48 -6.58 8.36
CA ARG A 121 -2.63 -7.20 9.69
C ARG A 121 -1.88 -6.44 10.77
N ASP A 122 -0.66 -5.98 10.47
CA ASP A 122 0.13 -5.21 11.42
C ASP A 122 -0.48 -3.85 11.74
N ALA A 123 -0.96 -3.15 10.70
CA ALA A 123 -1.46 -1.77 10.79
C ALA A 123 -2.80 -1.68 11.52
N LYS A 124 -3.67 -2.70 11.38
CA LYS A 124 -4.97 -2.72 12.05
C LYS A 124 -4.89 -2.64 13.57
N ARG A 125 -3.74 -2.93 14.18
CA ARG A 125 -3.53 -2.78 15.62
C ARG A 125 -3.40 -1.32 16.06
N TYR A 126 -3.34 -0.37 15.13
CA TYR A 126 -3.09 1.02 15.47
C TYR A 126 -4.08 1.95 14.78
N CYS A 127 -4.30 3.10 15.39
CA CYS A 127 -5.14 4.20 14.93
C CYS A 127 -4.51 5.53 15.39
N ILE A 128 -5.07 6.65 14.96
CA ILE A 128 -4.58 7.99 15.30
C ILE A 128 -5.64 8.76 16.06
N HIS A 129 -5.26 9.24 17.24
CA HIS A 129 -6.04 10.20 18.02
C HIS A 129 -5.19 11.45 18.23
N ASP A 130 -5.69 12.62 17.79
CA ASP A 130 -5.02 13.91 17.96
C ASP A 130 -3.53 13.87 17.57
N HIS A 131 -3.26 13.36 16.36
CA HIS A 131 -1.90 13.18 15.81
C HIS A 131 -0.96 12.24 16.58
N THR A 132 -1.51 11.43 17.49
CA THR A 132 -0.78 10.46 18.30
C THR A 132 -1.22 9.04 17.97
N VAL A 133 -0.25 8.13 17.85
CA VAL A 133 -0.56 6.73 17.58
C VAL A 133 -0.98 6.00 18.84
N VAL A 134 -2.15 5.38 18.76
CA VAL A 134 -2.75 4.55 19.79
C VAL A 134 -2.74 3.09 19.32
N GLU A 135 -2.64 2.16 20.26
CA GLU A 135 -2.75 0.72 19.99
C GLU A 135 -4.16 0.20 20.32
N ASP A 136 -4.57 -0.87 19.67
CA ASP A 136 -5.82 -1.53 19.95
C ASP A 136 -5.85 -2.09 21.36
N GLY A 137 -7.04 -2.07 21.96
CA GLY A 137 -7.23 -2.37 23.37
C GLY A 137 -8.64 -2.87 23.65
N PRO A 138 -8.98 -3.06 24.93
CA PRO A 138 -10.32 -3.44 25.33
C PRO A 138 -11.36 -2.42 24.83
N TRP A 139 -12.50 -2.89 24.35
CA TRP A 139 -13.55 -2.04 23.77
C TRP A 139 -14.08 -0.94 24.71
N TYR A 140 -13.90 -1.10 26.03
CA TYR A 140 -14.32 -0.14 27.06
C TYR A 140 -13.24 0.89 27.41
N ASP A 141 -12.03 0.77 26.85
CA ASP A 141 -10.97 1.75 27.03
C ASP A 141 -11.14 2.87 25.99
N PRO A 142 -11.57 4.08 26.38
CA PRO A 142 -11.77 5.20 25.46
C PRO A 142 -10.47 5.73 24.87
N SER A 143 -9.31 5.36 25.44
CA SER A 143 -8.00 5.73 24.94
C SER A 143 -7.42 4.72 23.97
N SER A 144 -8.17 3.65 23.63
CA SER A 144 -7.77 2.62 22.67
C SER A 144 -8.42 2.81 21.31
N CYS A 145 -7.94 2.08 20.29
CA CYS A 145 -8.54 2.12 18.97
C CYS A 145 -9.92 1.50 18.93
N TRP A 146 -10.89 2.24 18.39
CA TRP A 146 -12.25 1.77 18.20
C TRP A 146 -12.52 1.55 16.70
N PHE A 147 -13.24 0.47 16.37
CA PHE A 147 -13.66 0.14 14.99
C PHE A 147 -12.55 -0.12 13.96
N ASN A 148 -11.27 -0.15 14.35
CA ASN A 148 -10.13 -0.60 13.54
C ASN A 148 -10.34 -2.00 12.92
N GLY A 149 -11.21 -2.83 13.51
CA GLY A 149 -11.71 -4.07 12.92
C GLY A 149 -12.34 -3.91 11.53
N LEU A 150 -12.90 -2.74 11.22
CA LEU A 150 -13.57 -2.39 9.96
C LEU A 150 -12.65 -1.73 8.93
N TYR A 151 -11.36 -1.54 9.24
CA TYR A 151 -10.43 -0.95 8.29
C TYR A 151 -10.36 -1.72 6.98
N THR A 152 -10.15 -0.98 5.90
CA THR A 152 -9.99 -1.52 4.55
C THR A 152 -8.83 -0.82 3.85
N ARG A 153 -8.18 -1.50 2.91
CA ARG A 153 -7.05 -0.94 2.15
C ARG A 153 -7.47 0.03 1.04
N VAL A 154 -8.78 0.05 0.72
CA VAL A 154 -9.33 0.79 -0.43
C VAL A 154 -10.10 2.05 -0.03
N VAL A 155 -10.44 2.21 1.25
CA VAL A 155 -11.02 3.46 1.75
C VAL A 155 -9.86 4.42 2.07
N PRO A 156 -9.80 5.62 1.45
CA PRO A 156 -8.67 6.54 1.63
C PRO A 156 -8.34 6.85 3.09
N SER A 157 -9.34 7.22 3.90
CA SER A 157 -9.14 7.54 5.32
C SER A 157 -8.46 6.39 6.07
N HIS A 158 -8.99 5.17 5.94
CA HIS A 158 -8.42 3.98 6.58
C HIS A 158 -6.98 3.70 6.10
N ALA A 159 -6.73 3.81 4.79
CA ALA A 159 -5.42 3.52 4.22
C ALA A 159 -4.35 4.54 4.67
N ILE A 160 -4.74 5.81 4.80
CA ILE A 160 -3.88 6.89 5.30
C ILE A 160 -3.56 6.65 6.79
N GLU A 161 -4.60 6.46 7.62
CA GLU A 161 -4.43 6.23 9.06
C GLU A 161 -3.56 5.00 9.34
N MET A 162 -3.88 3.87 8.73
CA MET A 162 -3.11 2.63 8.88
C MET A 162 -1.64 2.79 8.48
N THR A 163 -1.38 3.52 7.39
CA THR A 163 -0.01 3.74 6.91
C THR A 163 0.75 4.66 7.84
N SER A 164 0.12 5.75 8.28
CA SER A 164 0.69 6.71 9.21
C SER A 164 1.03 6.06 10.55
N ALA A 165 0.05 5.41 11.17
CA ALA A 165 0.20 4.78 12.47
C ALA A 165 1.27 3.66 12.47
N LEU A 166 1.27 2.79 11.45
CA LEU A 166 2.24 1.71 11.37
C LEU A 166 3.67 2.21 11.13
N LEU A 167 3.86 3.23 10.29
CA LEU A 167 5.17 3.79 10.01
C LEU A 167 5.73 4.53 11.22
N ASP A 168 4.91 5.34 11.89
CA ASP A 168 5.30 6.05 13.11
C ASP A 168 5.78 5.06 14.20
N ARG A 169 4.99 4.03 14.50
CA ARG A 169 5.36 2.98 15.47
C ARG A 169 6.66 2.28 15.10
N ARG A 170 6.86 1.94 13.82
CA ARG A 170 8.08 1.27 13.36
C ARG A 170 9.30 2.18 13.46
N VAL A 171 9.18 3.45 13.10
CA VAL A 171 10.26 4.44 13.25
C VAL A 171 10.61 4.65 14.72
N ALA A 172 9.61 4.86 15.58
CA ALA A 172 9.80 5.03 17.01
C ALA A 172 10.51 3.81 17.63
N ASN A 173 10.06 2.60 17.31
CA ASN A 173 10.67 1.37 17.82
C ASN A 173 12.12 1.19 17.35
N MET A 174 12.45 1.54 16.10
CA MET A 174 13.82 1.44 15.59
C MET A 174 14.77 2.48 16.19
N LEU A 175 14.26 3.66 16.51
CA LEU A 175 15.04 4.80 17.00
C LEU A 175 14.94 5.01 18.51
N ALA A 176 14.37 4.06 19.26
CA ALA A 176 14.14 4.17 20.70
C ALA A 176 15.40 4.55 21.51
N ARG A 177 16.60 4.33 20.97
CA ARG A 177 17.89 4.66 21.59
C ARG A 177 18.82 5.49 20.70
N SER A 178 18.29 6.14 19.66
CA SER A 178 19.09 6.86 18.67
C SER A 178 18.42 8.16 18.27
N ALA A 179 19.19 9.26 18.35
CA ALA A 179 18.73 10.54 17.84
C ALA A 179 18.76 10.53 16.30
N ALA A 180 17.74 11.15 15.70
CA ALA A 180 17.64 11.37 14.27
C ALA A 180 16.87 12.66 14.01
N SER A 181 17.26 13.40 12.97
CA SER A 181 16.49 14.56 12.51
C SER A 181 15.11 14.12 12.00
N LEU A 182 14.16 15.07 11.90
CA LEU A 182 12.84 14.78 11.33
C LEU A 182 12.96 14.23 9.90
N GLU A 183 13.86 14.80 9.09
CA GLU A 183 14.14 14.32 7.75
C GLU A 183 14.61 12.86 7.73
N GLN A 184 15.58 12.50 8.59
CA GLN A 184 16.06 11.13 8.72
C GLN A 184 14.96 10.16 9.17
N LYS A 185 14.06 10.58 10.06
CA LYS A 185 12.91 9.78 10.49
C LYS A 185 11.93 9.54 9.34
N GLN A 186 11.66 10.56 8.54
CA GLN A 186 10.76 10.46 7.38
C GLN A 186 11.36 9.63 6.25
N ASP A 187 12.66 9.77 5.98
CA ASP A 187 13.36 8.91 5.04
C ASP A 187 13.36 7.46 5.52
N LEU A 188 13.60 7.22 6.82
CA LEU A 188 13.47 5.89 7.41
C LEU A 188 12.05 5.32 7.24
N ALA A 189 11.00 6.12 7.44
CA ALA A 189 9.63 5.71 7.20
C ALA A 189 9.42 5.28 5.73
N ALA A 190 9.93 6.06 4.77
CA ALA A 190 9.87 5.71 3.35
C ALA A 190 10.65 4.43 3.03
N VAL A 191 11.82 4.22 3.64
CA VAL A 191 12.59 2.97 3.51
C VAL A 191 11.82 1.78 4.10
N ILE A 192 11.20 1.94 5.27
CA ILE A 192 10.39 0.89 5.89
C ILE A 192 9.18 0.55 5.01
N HIS A 193 8.56 1.56 4.40
CA HIS A 193 7.42 1.38 3.50
C HIS A 193 7.81 0.55 2.27
N LEU A 194 8.88 0.97 1.57
CA LEU A 194 9.35 0.31 0.34
C LEU A 194 9.94 -1.08 0.61
N CYS A 195 10.79 -1.19 1.63
CA CYS A 195 11.72 -2.31 1.79
C CYS A 195 11.37 -3.23 2.97
N GLY A 196 10.42 -2.82 3.81
CA GLY A 196 10.10 -3.48 5.07
C GLY A 196 11.05 -3.15 6.22
N PRO A 197 10.70 -3.57 7.45
CA PRO A 197 11.35 -3.11 8.67
C PRO A 197 12.82 -3.57 8.80
N ALA A 198 13.15 -4.78 8.35
CA ALA A 198 14.52 -5.29 8.43
C ALA A 198 15.52 -4.42 7.65
N ARG A 199 15.14 -3.95 6.45
CA ARG A 199 15.97 -3.07 5.64
C ARG A 199 16.02 -1.65 6.22
N GLY A 200 14.91 -1.15 6.75
CA GLY A 200 14.88 0.11 7.51
C GLY A 200 15.88 0.12 8.68
N GLN A 201 15.96 -0.99 9.43
CA GLN A 201 16.92 -1.11 10.53
C GLN A 201 18.37 -1.08 10.06
N VAL A 202 18.70 -1.73 8.94
CA VAL A 202 20.03 -1.67 8.34
C VAL A 202 20.36 -0.24 7.90
N TYR A 203 19.41 0.45 7.26
CA TYR A 203 19.56 1.83 6.83
C TYR A 203 19.83 2.78 8.02
N ALA A 204 19.06 2.67 9.10
CA ALA A 204 19.27 3.48 10.31
C ALA A 204 20.64 3.20 10.96
N ARG A 205 21.05 1.93 11.08
CA ARG A 205 22.36 1.54 11.66
C ARG A 205 23.55 2.02 10.83
N ARG A 206 23.36 2.27 9.54
CA ARG A 206 24.39 2.83 8.64
C ARG A 206 24.37 4.36 8.61
N GLY A 207 23.78 5.01 9.62
CA GLY A 207 23.74 6.47 9.71
C GLY A 207 22.90 7.11 8.60
N PHE A 208 21.82 6.43 8.16
CA PHE A 208 20.88 6.95 7.16
C PHE A 208 21.48 7.16 5.76
N GLN A 209 22.54 6.42 5.41
CA GLN A 209 23.17 6.49 4.08
C GLN A 209 22.46 5.56 3.07
N PRO A 210 21.89 6.09 1.98
CA PRO A 210 21.14 5.28 1.02
C PRO A 210 22.01 4.59 -0.04
N SER A 211 23.27 5.00 -0.19
CA SER A 211 24.15 4.56 -1.28
C SER A 211 24.41 3.06 -1.26
N GLY A 212 24.38 2.45 -2.45
CA GLY A 212 24.67 1.03 -2.65
C GLY A 212 23.58 0.07 -2.12
N GLN A 213 22.41 0.59 -1.73
CA GLN A 213 21.30 -0.22 -1.24
C GLN A 213 20.21 -0.35 -2.30
N ARG A 214 19.58 -1.53 -2.36
CA ARG A 214 18.47 -1.81 -3.27
C ARG A 214 17.33 -2.51 -2.55
N CYS A 215 16.11 -2.23 -2.98
CA CYS A 215 14.89 -2.88 -2.50
C CYS A 215 14.14 -3.44 -3.70
N GLY A 216 14.33 -4.74 -3.94
CA GLY A 216 13.91 -5.36 -5.20
C GLY A 216 14.61 -4.68 -6.38
N THR A 217 13.82 -4.15 -7.31
CA THR A 217 14.33 -3.42 -8.49
C THR A 217 14.72 -1.98 -8.20
N HIS A 218 14.26 -1.39 -7.10
CA HIS A 218 14.48 0.01 -6.75
C HIS A 218 15.89 0.23 -6.21
N GLU A 219 16.54 1.29 -6.68
CA GLU A 219 17.73 1.87 -6.06
C GLU A 219 17.28 2.85 -4.98
N LEU A 220 17.82 2.71 -3.77
CA LEU A 220 17.27 3.37 -2.59
C LEU A 220 17.46 4.89 -2.63
N ALA A 221 18.61 5.37 -3.10
CA ALA A 221 18.87 6.81 -3.18
C ALA A 221 17.93 7.48 -4.18
N GLY A 222 17.71 6.88 -5.35
CA GLY A 222 16.78 7.36 -6.36
C GLY A 222 15.33 7.39 -5.86
N TYR A 223 14.90 6.36 -5.13
CA TYR A 223 13.57 6.34 -4.51
C TYR A 223 13.40 7.48 -3.47
N LEU A 224 14.35 7.63 -2.55
CA LEU A 224 14.28 8.70 -1.53
C LEU A 224 14.34 10.09 -2.17
N ALA A 225 15.15 10.28 -3.21
CA ALA A 225 15.16 11.54 -3.97
C ALA A 225 13.79 11.86 -4.58
N GLN A 226 13.11 10.86 -5.13
CA GLN A 226 11.76 11.03 -5.69
C GLN A 226 10.72 11.33 -4.59
N VAL A 227 10.75 10.62 -3.47
CA VAL A 227 9.87 10.89 -2.31
C VAL A 227 10.08 12.32 -1.79
N ASN A 228 11.34 12.75 -1.62
CA ASN A 228 11.64 14.09 -1.13
C ASN A 228 11.29 15.20 -2.13
N ALA A 229 11.37 14.93 -3.44
CA ALA A 229 10.86 15.84 -4.46
C ALA A 229 9.34 15.99 -4.39
N LEU A 230 8.61 14.89 -4.20
CA LEU A 230 7.16 14.91 -4.02
C LEU A 230 6.75 15.62 -2.73
N LYS A 231 7.44 15.40 -1.60
CA LYS A 231 7.20 16.13 -0.34
C LYS A 231 7.28 17.64 -0.53
N ARG A 232 8.32 18.13 -1.23
CA ARG A 232 8.45 19.57 -1.56
C ARG A 232 7.35 20.08 -2.49
N LEU A 233 6.86 19.24 -3.39
CA LEU A 233 5.71 19.60 -4.23
C LEU A 233 4.44 19.73 -3.39
N PHE A 234 4.14 18.76 -2.54
CA PHE A 234 2.96 18.78 -1.69
C PHE A 234 3.01 19.88 -0.63
N ALA A 235 4.17 20.21 -0.09
CA ALA A 235 4.33 21.38 0.78
C ALA A 235 3.94 22.70 0.08
N ARG A 236 4.29 22.85 -1.20
CA ARG A 236 3.89 24.03 -1.99
C ARG A 236 2.40 24.07 -2.28
N LEU A 237 1.77 22.91 -2.53
CA LEU A 237 0.33 22.81 -2.69
C LEU A 237 -0.39 23.13 -1.38
N ALA A 238 0.10 22.60 -0.26
CA ALA A 238 -0.43 22.85 1.08
C ALA A 238 -0.41 24.34 1.46
N ALA A 239 0.64 25.06 1.06
CA ALA A 239 0.80 26.49 1.31
C ALA A 239 -0.07 27.38 0.40
N ALA A 240 -0.64 26.80 -0.67
CA ALA A 240 -1.50 27.50 -1.62
C ALA A 240 -3.00 27.24 -1.39
N ASP A 241 -3.35 26.35 -0.45
CA ASP A 241 -4.71 26.08 0.02
C ASP A 241 -5.15 27.11 1.08
#